data_AF-A0A847NL26-F1
#
_entry.id   AF-A0A847NL26-F1
#
_cell.length_a   1.000
_cell.length_b   1.000
_cell.length_c   1.000
_cell.angle_alpha   90.00
_cell.angle_beta   90.00
_cell.angle_gamma   90.00
#
_symmetry.space_group_name_H-M   'P 1'
#
loop_
_entity.id
_entity.type
_entity.pdbx_description
1 polymer ?
#
loop_
_entity_poly.entity_id
_entity_poly.type
_entity_poly.pdbx_seq_one_letter_code
_entity_poly.pdbx_strand_id
1 'polypeptide(L)' 'MENIILNKESDTPLYIQLYEQFKILIEENQLEKDKLPSIRSLAKSLGVNNVTVVSAYK' A
#
# COMPACT_ATOMS: atom_id res chain seq x y z
N MET A 1 -10.41 2.33 -8.93
CA MET A 1 -8.97 2.53 -8.64
C MET A 1 -8.87 2.78 -7.15
N GLU A 2 -8.40 1.80 -6.40
CA GLU A 2 -8.16 1.93 -4.96
C GLU A 2 -7.16 3.07 -4.75
N ASN A 3 -7.64 4.20 -4.23
CA ASN A 3 -6.83 5.41 -4.04
C ASN A 3 -6.01 5.29 -2.76
N ILE A 4 -4.90 4.57 -2.86
CA ILE A 4 -3.91 4.50 -1.79
C ILE A 4 -3.15 5.84 -1.77
N ILE A 5 -3.24 6.57 -0.66
CA ILE A 5 -2.63 7.90 -0.49
C ILE A 5 -1.62 7.81 0.64
N LEU A 6 -0.35 8.07 0.36
CA LEU A 6 0.72 8.06 1.34
C LEU A 6 1.21 9.48 1.64
N ASN A 7 1.34 9.81 2.92
CA ASN A 7 1.89 11.08 3.36
C ASN A 7 3.39 10.94 3.65
N LYS A 8 4.23 11.56 2.83
CA LYS A 8 5.69 11.55 2.97
C LYS A 8 6.22 12.49 4.06
N GLU A 9 5.39 13.41 4.54
CA GLU A 9 5.73 14.37 5.59
C GLU A 9 5.26 13.90 6.97
N SER A 10 4.55 12.77 7.04
CA SER A 10 4.11 12.17 8.30
C SER A 10 5.28 11.51 9.03
N ASP A 11 5.24 11.55 10.37
CA ASP A 11 6.14 10.78 11.24
C ASP A 11 5.95 9.26 11.10
N THR A 12 4.81 8.83 10.55
CA THR A 12 4.53 7.41 10.31
C THR A 12 5.32 6.90 9.09
N PRO A 13 6.14 5.85 9.21
CA PRO A 13 6.80 5.22 8.07
C PRO A 13 5.84 4.83 6.94
N LEU A 14 6.26 5.05 5.68
CA LEU A 14 5.42 4.80 4.50
C LEU A 14 4.94 3.34 4.38
N TYR A 15 5.73 2.37 4.81
CA TYR A 15 5.32 0.95 4.75
C TYR A 15 4.19 0.65 5.74
N ILE A 16 4.18 1.32 6.90
CA ILE A 16 3.10 1.20 7.89
C ILE A 16 1.83 1.84 7.34
N GLN A 17 1.94 3.06 6.77
CA GLN A 17 0.79 3.72 6.14
C GLN A 17 0.18 2.86 5.03
N LEU A 18 1.02 2.23 4.21
CA LEU A 18 0.59 1.34 3.13
C LEU A 18 -0.08 0.07 3.66
N TYR A 19 0.50 -0.55 4.70
CA TYR A 19 -0.06 -1.72 5.37
C TYR A 19 -1.46 -1.42 5.93
N GLU A 20 -1.62 -0.32 6.68
CA GLU A 20 -2.89 0.05 7.28
C GLU A 20 -3.97 0.31 6.22
N GLN A 21 -3.62 0.92 5.09
CA GLN A 21 -4.59 1.10 4.00
C GLN A 21 -5.05 -0.22 3.39
N PHE A 22 -4.14 -1.16 3.14
CA PHE A 22 -4.55 -2.49 2.67
C PHE A 22 -5.40 -3.23 3.70
N LYS A 23 -5.06 -3.13 4.98
CA LYS A 23 -5.85 -3.72 6.05
C LYS A 23 -7.28 -3.20 6.04
N ILE A 24 -7.48 -1.87 5.98
CA ILE A 24 -8.81 -1.26 5.90
C ILE A 24 -9.56 -1.73 4.65
N LEU A 25 -8.92 -1.73 3.48
CA LEU A 25 -9.56 -2.18 2.23
C LEU A 25 -10.03 -3.64 2.30
N ILE A 26 -9.25 -4.51 2.97
CA ILE A 26 -9.62 -5.91 3.18
C ILE A 26 -10.77 -6.03 4.19
N GLU A 27 -10.70 -5.33 5.32
CA GLU A 27 -11.74 -5.34 6.36
C GLU A 27 -13.08 -4.81 5.83
N GLU A 28 -13.04 -3.80 4.97
CA GLU A 28 -14.22 -3.20 4.35
C GLU A 28 -14.72 -3.95 3.10
N ASN A 29 -14.07 -5.06 2.71
CA ASN A 29 -14.33 -5.80 1.46
C ASN A 29 -14.31 -4.90 0.20
N GLN A 30 -13.46 -3.86 0.22
CA GLN A 30 -13.27 -2.91 -0.88
C GLN A 30 -12.13 -3.31 -1.82
N LEU A 31 -11.42 -4.40 -1.52
CA LEU A 31 -10.44 -4.97 -2.42
C LEU A 31 -11.17 -5.66 -3.58
N GLU A 32 -11.19 -5.03 -4.75
CA GLU A 32 -11.94 -5.54 -5.93
C GLU A 32 -11.35 -6.86 -6.46
N LYS A 33 -10.13 -7.20 -6.07
CA LYS A 33 -9.38 -8.37 -6.54
C LYS A 33 -8.90 -9.21 -5.37
N ASP A 34 -9.03 -10.52 -5.50
CA ASP A 34 -8.49 -11.50 -4.53
C ASP A 34 -6.96 -11.44 -4.37
N LYS A 35 -6.26 -10.73 -5.27
CA LYS A 35 -4.79 -10.65 -5.29
C LYS A 35 -4.33 -9.20 -5.21
N LEU A 36 -3.42 -8.96 -4.26
CA LEU A 36 -2.70 -7.70 -4.14
C LEU A 36 -1.87 -7.42 -5.41
N PRO A 37 -1.65 -6.12 -5.75
CA PRO A 37 -0.77 -5.74 -6.84
C PRO A 37 0.65 -6.26 -6.65
N SER A 38 1.39 -6.46 -7.75
CA SER A 38 2.81 -6.80 -7.64
C SER A 38 3.61 -5.68 -6.97
N ILE A 39 4.68 -6.04 -6.26
CA ILE A 39 5.59 -5.09 -5.60
C ILE A 39 6.03 -3.98 -6.57
N ARG A 40 6.48 -4.36 -7.77
CA ARG A 40 7.01 -3.41 -8.77
C ARG A 40 5.92 -2.50 -9.33
N SER A 41 4.74 -3.03 -9.63
CA SER A 41 3.64 -2.23 -10.18
C SER A 41 3.14 -1.21 -9.15
N LEU A 42 3.01 -1.63 -7.90
CA LEU A 42 2.52 -0.77 -6.83
C LEU A 42 3.54 0.30 -6.43
N ALA A 43 4.82 -0.08 -6.32
CA ALA A 43 5.88 0.87 -6.03
C ALA A 43 5.95 1.97 -7.10
N LYS A 44 5.81 1.58 -8.38
CA LYS A 44 5.75 2.51 -9.50
C LYS A 44 4.53 3.42 -9.45
N SER A 45 3.34 2.91 -9.14
CA SER A 45 2.12 3.71 -9.08
C SER A 45 2.12 4.68 -7.90
N LEU A 46 2.70 4.30 -6.76
CA LEU A 46 2.78 5.14 -5.55
C LEU A 46 4.01 6.05 -5.53
N GLY A 47 4.97 5.87 -6.44
CA GLY A 47 6.22 6.63 -6.43
C GLY A 47 7.04 6.42 -5.15
N VAL A 48 7.13 5.16 -4.71
CA VAL A 48 7.89 4.72 -3.52
C VAL A 48 8.91 3.65 -3.89
N ASN A 49 9.85 3.35 -2.98
CA ASN A 49 10.82 2.28 -3.19
C ASN A 49 10.13 0.91 -3.12
N ASN A 50 10.56 -0.05 -3.95
CA ASN A 50 10.13 -1.45 -3.87
C ASN A 50 10.24 -2.01 -2.44
N VAL A 51 11.28 -1.64 -1.68
CA VAL A 51 11.46 -2.08 -0.29
C VAL A 51 10.29 -1.63 0.60
N THR A 52 9.73 -0.45 0.38
CA THR A 52 8.56 0.05 1.11
C THR A 52 7.36 -0.87 0.92
N VAL A 53 7.10 -1.31 -0.32
CA VAL A 53 5.99 -2.24 -0.62
C VAL A 53 6.27 -3.64 -0.08
N VAL A 54 7.51 -4.13 -0.20
CA VAL A 54 7.91 -5.42 0.40
C VAL A 54 7.66 -5.42 1.91
N SER A 55 8.04 -4.34 2.61
CA SER A 55 7.83 -4.23 4.05
C SER A 55 6.36 -4.10 4.44
N ALA A 56 5.51 -3.54 3.58
CA ALA A 56 4.07 -3.45 3.83
C ALA A 56 3.34 -4.80 3.62
N TYR A 57 3.89 -5.70 2.79
CA TYR A 57 3.31 -7.02 2.51
C TYR A 57 3.79 -8.14 3.44
N LYS A 58 4.83 -7.86 4.25
CA LYS A 58 5.38 -8.80 5.23
C LYS A 58 4.54 -8.79 6.49
#